data_AF-A0A0G1H4V6-F1
#
_entry.id   AF-A0A0G1H4V6-F1
#
_cell.length_a   1.000
_cell.length_b   1.000
_cell.length_c   1.000
_cell.angle_alpha   90.00
_cell.angle_beta   90.00
_cell.angle_gamma   90.00
#
_symmetry.space_group_name_H-M   'P 1'
#
loop_
_entity.id
_entity.type
_entity.pdbx_description
1 polymer ?
#
loop_
_entity_poly.entity_id
_entity_poly.type
_entity_poly.pdbx_seq_one_letter_code
_entity_poly.pdbx_strand_id
1 'polypeptide(L)'
;MKIDFLSDINKDNYYILDYDRVDSYMVLAVWFSAAFLAVYSFAIYFFAPAASYPNPFSWRITMLKETIWVTAIGFLAAFIVTTTRGRFKNHYVYRFIVTNAMMVFSYLVIYITGGSIEWHFHFFVMFALLTLYADWRLGWWAIIAVGMHHNILNFIAPGWVYFYGRNDLASLAHGLLVLFMAIVTTKICEQNRQLADASRLIGDEFGKNVK
;
A
#
# COMPACT_ATOMS: atom_id res chain seq x y z
N MET A 1 20.27 -18.89 -6.68
CA MET A 1 19.97 -17.44 -6.76
C MET A 1 19.98 -16.91 -5.32
N LYS A 2 20.89 -15.99 -4.95
CA LYS A 2 20.81 -15.34 -3.63
C LYS A 2 19.66 -14.35 -3.68
N ILE A 3 18.65 -14.51 -2.82
CA ILE A 3 17.55 -13.56 -2.74
C ILE A 3 18.05 -12.35 -1.94
N ASP A 4 18.08 -11.19 -2.59
CA ASP A 4 18.54 -9.95 -1.98
C ASP A 4 17.34 -9.09 -1.57
N PHE A 5 17.17 -8.93 -0.26
CA PHE A 5 16.07 -8.18 0.34
C PHE A 5 16.46 -6.76 0.75
N LEU A 6 17.73 -6.39 0.64
CA LEU A 6 18.24 -5.15 1.24
C LEU A 6 18.80 -4.19 0.20
N SER A 7 19.41 -4.70 -0.87
CA SER A 7 19.92 -3.84 -1.92
C SER A 7 18.80 -3.27 -2.79
N ASP A 8 19.14 -2.19 -3.48
CA ASP A 8 18.31 -1.68 -4.54
C ASP A 8 18.58 -2.46 -5.84
N ILE A 9 17.64 -3.35 -6.19
CA ILE A 9 17.70 -4.14 -7.43
C ILE A 9 17.46 -3.32 -8.70
N ASN A 10 16.99 -2.08 -8.55
CA ASN A 10 16.65 -1.16 -9.64
C ASN A 10 17.57 0.08 -9.63
N LYS A 11 18.67 0.07 -8.86
CA LYS A 11 19.59 1.22 -8.74
C LYS A 11 20.10 1.71 -10.09
N ASP A 12 20.43 0.78 -10.99
CA ASP A 12 21.01 1.09 -12.29
C ASP A 12 19.94 1.57 -13.28
N ASN A 13 18.66 1.33 -12.96
CA ASN A 13 17.50 1.71 -13.77
C ASN A 13 16.74 2.93 -13.21
N TYR A 14 17.29 3.63 -12.21
CA TYR A 14 16.63 4.76 -11.52
C TYR A 14 16.02 5.78 -12.50
N TYR A 15 16.82 6.21 -13.49
CA TYR A 15 16.40 7.21 -14.47
C TYR A 15 15.51 6.63 -15.59
N ILE A 16 15.71 5.36 -15.97
CA ILE A 16 14.89 4.69 -16.98
C ILE A 16 13.48 4.43 -16.47
N LEU A 17 13.34 4.11 -15.18
CA LEU A 17 12.07 3.90 -14.49
C LEU A 17 11.42 5.21 -14.00
N ASP A 18 12.04 6.36 -14.26
CA ASP A 18 11.54 7.70 -13.90
C ASP A 18 11.10 7.81 -12.43
N TYR A 19 11.97 7.38 -11.50
CA TYR A 19 11.61 7.35 -10.08
C TYR A 19 11.33 8.72 -9.48
N ASP A 20 11.86 9.82 -10.02
CA ASP A 20 11.50 11.16 -9.54
C ASP A 20 10.03 11.47 -9.78
N ARG A 21 9.47 11.08 -10.94
CA ARG A 21 8.05 11.23 -11.23
C ARG A 21 7.21 10.22 -10.44
N VAL A 22 7.63 8.96 -10.38
CA VAL A 22 6.92 7.94 -9.58
C VAL A 22 6.84 8.37 -8.13
N ASP A 23 7.94 8.82 -7.52
CA ASP A 23 7.96 9.27 -6.13
C ASP A 23 7.07 10.51 -5.91
N SER A 24 7.04 11.44 -6.86
CA SER A 24 6.13 12.60 -6.80
C SER A 24 4.68 12.15 -6.82
N TYR A 25 4.35 11.18 -7.67
CA TYR A 25 3.01 10.61 -7.76
C TYR A 25 2.63 9.85 -6.49
N MET A 26 3.56 9.11 -5.89
CA MET A 26 3.33 8.42 -4.61
C MET A 26 3.08 9.41 -3.46
N VAL A 27 3.83 10.51 -3.41
CA VAL A 27 3.58 11.61 -2.45
C VAL A 27 2.17 12.17 -2.64
N LEU A 28 1.77 12.45 -3.88
CA LEU A 28 0.42 12.92 -4.18
C LEU A 28 -0.64 11.89 -3.73
N ALA A 29 -0.45 10.61 -4.01
CA ALA A 29 -1.36 9.54 -3.65
C ALA A 29 -1.54 9.41 -2.14
N VAL A 30 -0.47 9.50 -1.33
CA VAL A 30 -0.59 9.43 0.14
C VAL A 30 -1.25 10.68 0.73
N TRP A 31 -1.03 11.88 0.17
CA TRP A 31 -1.72 13.08 0.62
C TRP A 31 -3.20 13.07 0.25
N PHE A 32 -3.54 12.60 -0.95
CA PHE A 32 -4.93 12.36 -1.34
C PHE A 32 -5.58 11.33 -0.40
N SER A 33 -4.88 10.24 -0.09
CA SER A 33 -5.37 9.23 0.85
C SER A 33 -5.57 9.78 2.26
N ALA A 34 -4.68 10.65 2.75
CA ALA A 34 -4.83 11.31 4.04
C ALA A 34 -6.02 12.27 4.09
N ALA A 35 -6.17 13.11 3.06
CA ALA A 35 -7.31 14.02 2.96
C ALA A 35 -8.63 13.26 2.85
N PHE A 36 -8.69 12.23 1.99
CA PHE A 36 -9.85 11.36 1.87
C PHE A 36 -10.17 10.69 3.21
N LEU A 37 -9.20 10.05 3.85
CA LEU A 37 -9.39 9.36 5.13
C LEU A 37 -9.89 10.30 6.22
N ALA A 38 -9.37 11.53 6.28
CA ALA A 38 -9.85 12.54 7.22
C ALA A 38 -11.33 12.87 6.97
N VAL A 39 -11.67 13.31 5.75
CA VAL A 39 -13.05 13.65 5.37
C VAL A 39 -13.99 12.47 5.63
N TYR A 40 -13.58 11.27 5.24
CA TYR A 40 -14.38 10.07 5.38
C TYR A 40 -14.58 9.66 6.85
N SER A 41 -13.54 9.73 7.68
CA SER A 41 -13.63 9.41 9.11
C SER A 41 -14.55 10.38 9.87
N PHE A 42 -14.51 11.67 9.52
CA PHE A 42 -15.44 12.65 10.09
C PHE A 42 -16.86 12.46 9.56
N ALA A 43 -17.05 12.10 8.30
CA ALA A 43 -18.37 11.78 7.75
C ALA A 43 -18.99 10.57 8.49
N ILE A 44 -18.23 9.50 8.72
CA ILE A 44 -18.70 8.33 9.50
C ILE A 44 -19.09 8.75 10.92
N TYR A 45 -18.29 9.60 11.57
CA TYR A 45 -18.58 10.08 12.93
C TYR A 45 -19.86 10.92 13.00
N PHE A 46 -20.02 11.90 12.11
CA PHE A 46 -21.15 12.83 12.14
C PHE A 46 -22.46 12.19 11.68
N PHE A 47 -22.43 11.41 10.61
CA PHE A 47 -23.64 10.82 10.04
C PHE A 47 -24.00 9.46 10.67
N ALA A 48 -23.02 8.80 11.30
CA ALA A 48 -23.18 7.50 11.95
C ALA A 48 -24.04 6.51 11.14
N PRO A 49 -23.73 6.24 9.86
CA PRO A 49 -24.61 5.48 8.96
C PRO A 49 -24.96 4.08 9.49
N ALA A 50 -24.03 3.47 10.25
CA ALA A 50 -24.23 2.18 10.91
C ALA A 50 -25.34 2.17 11.99
N ALA A 51 -25.77 3.34 12.49
CA ALA A 51 -26.85 3.46 13.47
C ALA A 51 -28.24 3.22 12.86
N SER A 52 -28.39 3.42 11.56
CA SER A 52 -29.69 3.42 10.88
C SER A 52 -29.98 2.09 10.18
N TYR A 53 -29.01 1.56 9.42
CA TYR A 53 -29.16 0.34 8.63
C TYR A 53 -27.78 -0.24 8.27
N PRO A 54 -27.65 -1.54 7.97
CA PRO A 54 -26.46 -2.08 7.30
C PRO A 54 -26.03 -1.21 6.11
N ASN A 55 -24.83 -0.67 6.16
CA ASN A 55 -24.34 0.29 5.18
C ASN A 55 -22.95 -0.11 4.69
N PRO A 56 -22.73 -0.24 3.37
CA PRO A 56 -21.43 -0.64 2.82
C PRO A 56 -20.31 0.37 3.13
N PHE A 57 -20.66 1.60 3.51
CA PHE A 57 -19.72 2.66 3.87
C PHE A 57 -19.30 2.61 5.35
N SER A 58 -20.04 1.97 6.25
CA SER A 58 -19.57 1.69 7.61
C SER A 58 -20.48 0.69 8.33
N TRP A 59 -19.85 -0.25 9.03
CA TRP A 59 -20.48 -1.27 9.88
C TRP A 59 -20.39 -0.96 11.38
N ARG A 60 -19.84 0.20 11.75
CA ARG A 60 -19.73 0.61 13.15
C ARG A 60 -19.95 2.11 13.35
N ILE A 61 -20.39 2.45 14.55
CA ILE A 61 -20.38 3.82 15.06
C ILE A 61 -19.00 4.08 15.64
N THR A 62 -18.43 5.24 15.32
CA THR A 62 -17.08 5.63 15.74
C THR A 62 -17.15 6.75 16.77
N MET A 63 -16.18 6.79 17.66
CA MET A 63 -16.04 7.86 18.63
C MET A 63 -15.17 8.99 18.06
N LEU A 64 -15.40 10.23 18.49
CA LEU A 64 -14.59 11.38 18.08
C LEU A 64 -13.08 11.14 18.28
N LYS A 65 -12.70 10.50 19.39
CA LYS A 65 -11.30 10.14 19.66
C LYS A 65 -10.71 9.24 18.57
N GLU A 66 -11.47 8.27 18.07
CA GLU A 66 -11.01 7.33 17.04
C GLU A 66 -10.82 8.07 15.72
N THR A 67 -11.77 8.93 15.36
CA THR A 67 -11.69 9.79 14.16
C THR A 67 -10.46 10.71 14.20
N ILE A 68 -10.17 11.33 15.34
CA ILE A 68 -8.98 12.19 15.49
C ILE A 68 -7.70 11.36 15.32
N TRP A 69 -7.59 10.21 15.98
CA TRP A 69 -6.39 9.37 15.89
C TRP A 69 -6.17 8.81 14.49
N VAL A 70 -7.23 8.31 13.84
CA VAL A 70 -7.17 7.83 12.45
C VAL A 70 -6.68 8.91 11.51
N THR A 71 -7.23 10.12 11.64
CA THR A 71 -6.83 11.29 10.85
C THR A 71 -5.36 11.66 11.12
N ALA A 72 -4.96 11.75 12.39
CA ALA A 72 -3.61 12.12 12.77
C ALA A 72 -2.55 11.11 12.26
N ILE A 73 -2.83 9.81 12.37
CA ILE A 73 -1.92 8.75 11.87
C ILE A 73 -1.84 8.81 10.34
N GLY A 74 -2.96 9.03 9.65
CA GLY A 74 -2.98 9.18 8.19
C GLY A 74 -2.12 10.36 7.71
N PHE A 75 -2.28 11.54 8.34
CA PHE A 75 -1.43 12.70 8.03
C PHE A 75 0.04 12.49 8.39
N LEU A 76 0.32 11.82 9.51
CA LEU A 76 1.69 11.46 9.88
C LEU A 76 2.34 10.53 8.84
N ALA A 77 1.61 9.54 8.34
CA ALA A 77 2.10 8.64 7.29
C ALA A 77 2.43 9.40 5.99
N ALA A 78 1.56 10.31 5.54
CA ALA A 78 1.82 11.16 4.38
C ALA A 78 3.02 12.11 4.61
N PHE A 79 3.13 12.68 5.80
CA PHE A 79 4.24 13.55 6.19
C PHE A 79 5.59 12.79 6.19
N ILE A 80 5.64 11.58 6.74
CA ILE A 80 6.86 10.74 6.74
C ILE A 80 7.29 10.45 5.31
N VAL A 81 6.37 10.04 4.43
CA VAL A 81 6.68 9.80 3.01
C VAL A 81 7.25 11.06 2.37
N THR A 82 6.58 12.19 2.54
CA THR A 82 7.02 13.46 1.92
C THR A 82 8.40 13.90 2.39
N THR A 83 8.64 13.82 3.70
CA THR A 83 9.87 14.33 4.31
C THR A 83 11.07 13.41 4.08
N THR A 84 10.85 12.12 3.89
CA THR A 84 11.92 11.14 3.66
C THR A 84 12.32 10.98 2.19
N ARG A 85 11.55 11.58 1.27
CA ARG A 85 11.85 11.58 -0.17
C ARG A 85 13.24 12.15 -0.46
N GLY A 86 14.01 11.42 -1.28
CA GLY A 86 15.36 11.82 -1.69
C GLY A 86 16.42 11.78 -0.59
N ARG A 87 16.10 11.29 0.63
CA ARG A 87 17.06 11.28 1.76
C ARG A 87 17.94 10.04 1.86
N PHE A 88 17.59 8.97 1.16
CA PHE A 88 18.30 7.69 1.25
C PHE A 88 19.13 7.43 0.00
N LYS A 89 20.40 7.05 0.17
CA LYS A 89 21.26 6.57 -0.92
C LYS A 89 20.70 5.29 -1.56
N ASN A 90 20.10 4.43 -0.74
CA ASN A 90 19.42 3.22 -1.18
C ASN A 90 17.93 3.53 -1.35
N HIS A 91 17.49 3.73 -2.60
CA HIS A 91 16.11 4.13 -2.89
C HIS A 91 15.08 3.06 -2.52
N TYR A 92 15.48 1.78 -2.41
CA TYR A 92 14.63 0.72 -1.87
C TYR A 92 14.08 1.05 -0.47
N VAL A 93 14.88 1.70 0.39
CA VAL A 93 14.44 2.13 1.73
C VAL A 93 13.25 3.09 1.63
N TYR A 94 13.32 4.05 0.70
CA TYR A 94 12.23 4.99 0.47
C TYR A 94 10.97 4.27 -0.03
N ARG A 95 11.10 3.40 -1.04
CA ARG A 95 9.99 2.61 -1.57
C ARG A 95 9.33 1.73 -0.50
N PHE A 96 10.13 1.18 0.41
CA PHE A 96 9.63 0.41 1.55
C PHE A 96 8.83 1.29 2.52
N ILE A 97 9.28 2.51 2.83
CA ILE A 97 8.53 3.47 3.65
C ILE A 97 7.18 3.82 2.99
N VAL A 98 7.18 4.13 1.69
CA VAL A 98 5.95 4.39 0.92
C VAL A 98 5.00 3.20 0.98
N THR A 99 5.52 1.99 0.80
CA THR A 99 4.74 0.74 0.87
C THR A 99 4.02 0.61 2.21
N ASN A 100 4.72 0.81 3.32
CA ASN A 100 4.11 0.71 4.65
C ASN A 100 3.09 1.83 4.89
N ALA A 101 3.37 3.06 4.45
CA ALA A 101 2.41 4.16 4.55
C ALA A 101 1.10 3.86 3.78
N MET A 102 1.20 3.31 2.57
CA MET A 102 0.03 2.88 1.80
C MET A 102 -0.78 1.80 2.51
N MET A 103 -0.11 0.80 3.11
CA MET A 103 -0.81 -0.22 3.89
C MET A 103 -1.50 0.37 5.12
N VAL A 104 -0.87 1.35 5.79
CA VAL A 104 -1.47 2.07 6.92
C VAL A 104 -2.79 2.74 6.52
N PHE A 105 -2.88 3.40 5.36
CA PHE A 105 -4.15 3.97 4.91
C PHE A 105 -5.24 2.90 4.75
N SER A 106 -4.91 1.75 4.17
CA SER A 106 -5.85 0.63 4.05
C SER A 106 -6.26 0.06 5.41
N TYR A 107 -5.33 -0.09 6.36
CA TYR A 107 -5.68 -0.53 7.71
C TYR A 107 -6.63 0.45 8.41
N LEU A 108 -6.34 1.74 8.30
CA LEU A 108 -7.13 2.79 8.94
C LEU A 108 -8.54 2.91 8.35
N VAL A 109 -8.70 2.82 7.03
CA VAL A 109 -10.02 2.88 6.40
C VAL A 109 -10.86 1.64 6.75
N ILE A 110 -10.25 0.45 6.82
CA ILE A 110 -10.95 -0.77 7.28
C ILE A 110 -11.35 -0.64 8.75
N TYR A 111 -10.45 -0.14 9.59
CA TYR A 111 -10.72 0.06 11.01
C TYR A 111 -11.89 1.03 11.25
N ILE A 112 -11.89 2.19 10.59
CA ILE A 112 -12.92 3.22 10.80
C ILE A 112 -14.28 2.78 10.23
N THR A 113 -14.28 1.89 9.23
CA THR A 113 -15.50 1.34 8.62
C THR A 113 -15.99 0.05 9.29
N GLY A 114 -15.28 -0.45 10.31
CA GLY A 114 -15.66 -1.64 11.05
C GLY A 114 -15.51 -2.93 10.25
N GLY A 115 -14.49 -3.02 9.40
CA GLY A 115 -14.22 -4.23 8.63
C GLY A 115 -15.10 -4.39 7.38
N SER A 116 -15.54 -3.28 6.76
CA SER A 116 -16.27 -3.31 5.48
C SER A 116 -15.48 -4.08 4.42
N ILE A 117 -16.14 -5.04 3.74
CA ILE A 117 -15.55 -5.79 2.63
C ILE A 117 -15.16 -4.84 1.50
N GLU A 118 -16.01 -3.87 1.17
CA GLU A 118 -15.79 -2.92 0.08
C GLU A 118 -14.47 -2.17 0.28
N TRP A 119 -14.16 -1.79 1.52
CA TRP A 119 -12.91 -1.10 1.84
C TRP A 119 -11.68 -2.00 1.86
N HIS A 120 -11.82 -3.33 1.89
CA HIS A 120 -10.68 -4.22 1.66
C HIS A 120 -10.18 -4.13 0.22
N PHE A 121 -11.02 -3.75 -0.75
CA PHE A 121 -10.58 -3.54 -2.13
C PHE A 121 -9.55 -2.40 -2.25
N HIS A 122 -9.48 -1.51 -1.27
CA HIS A 122 -8.47 -0.45 -1.22
C HIS A 122 -7.03 -1.01 -1.21
N PHE A 123 -6.80 -2.19 -0.62
CA PHE A 123 -5.49 -2.85 -0.71
C PHE A 123 -5.08 -3.11 -2.16
N PHE A 124 -6.00 -3.59 -3.00
CA PHE A 124 -5.71 -3.92 -4.39
C PHE A 124 -5.31 -2.67 -5.19
N VAL A 125 -5.92 -1.52 -4.89
CA VAL A 125 -5.49 -0.22 -5.44
C VAL A 125 -4.06 0.10 -5.02
N MET A 126 -3.73 -0.06 -3.73
CA MET A 126 -2.37 0.17 -3.23
C MET A 126 -1.36 -0.80 -3.86
N PHE A 127 -1.68 -2.08 -3.99
CA PHE A 127 -0.84 -3.06 -4.68
C PHE A 127 -0.60 -2.69 -6.14
N ALA A 128 -1.63 -2.23 -6.85
CA ALA A 128 -1.49 -1.75 -8.22
C ALA A 128 -0.52 -0.55 -8.29
N LEU A 129 -0.64 0.42 -7.37
CA LEU A 129 0.30 1.54 -7.29
C LEU A 129 1.74 1.06 -7.06
N LEU A 130 1.97 0.10 -6.16
CA LEU A 130 3.31 -0.43 -5.88
C LEU A 130 4.00 -1.03 -7.11
N THR A 131 3.23 -1.51 -8.11
CA THR A 131 3.83 -2.03 -9.35
C THR A 131 4.56 -0.97 -10.17
N LEU A 132 4.25 0.31 -9.96
CA LEU A 132 4.99 1.43 -10.57
C LEU A 132 6.46 1.47 -10.17
N TYR A 133 6.82 0.87 -9.03
CA TYR A 133 8.21 0.76 -8.60
C TYR A 133 8.98 -0.36 -9.30
N ALA A 134 8.33 -1.18 -10.14
CA ALA A 134 8.93 -2.34 -10.80
C ALA A 134 9.76 -3.22 -9.84
N ASP A 135 9.34 -3.31 -8.57
CA ASP A 135 10.02 -4.05 -7.51
C ASP A 135 9.03 -5.01 -6.86
N TRP A 136 9.13 -6.28 -7.27
CA TRP A 136 8.24 -7.34 -6.81
C TRP A 136 8.30 -7.54 -5.30
N ARG A 137 9.43 -7.22 -4.64
CA ARG A 137 9.65 -7.48 -3.21
C ARG A 137 8.70 -6.68 -2.33
N LEU A 138 8.32 -5.48 -2.76
CA LEU A 138 7.40 -4.60 -2.03
C LEU A 138 6.01 -5.23 -1.88
N GLY A 139 5.51 -5.88 -2.94
CA GLY A 139 4.23 -6.58 -2.93
C GLY A 139 4.24 -7.76 -1.94
N TRP A 140 5.27 -8.60 -1.98
CA TRP A 140 5.38 -9.73 -1.05
C TRP A 140 5.50 -9.28 0.41
N TRP A 141 6.28 -8.22 0.67
CA TRP A 141 6.34 -7.63 2.02
C TRP A 141 4.94 -7.17 2.47
N ALA A 142 4.24 -6.40 1.64
CA ALA A 142 2.92 -5.88 1.97
C ALA A 142 1.93 -7.02 2.27
N ILE A 143 1.94 -8.12 1.49
CA ILE A 143 1.06 -9.27 1.75
C ILE A 143 1.36 -9.92 3.10
N ILE A 144 2.64 -10.11 3.44
CA ILE A 144 3.03 -10.67 4.74
C ILE A 144 2.57 -9.75 5.86
N ALA A 145 2.82 -8.44 5.75
CA ALA A 145 2.42 -7.45 6.74
C ALA A 145 0.90 -7.41 6.94
N VAL A 146 0.13 -7.39 5.84
CA VAL A 146 -1.34 -7.40 5.84
C VAL A 146 -1.87 -8.70 6.44
N GLY A 147 -1.32 -9.84 6.03
CA GLY A 147 -1.66 -11.15 6.55
C GLY A 147 -1.43 -11.23 8.06
N MET A 148 -0.25 -10.81 8.53
CA MET A 148 0.05 -10.75 9.96
C MET A 148 -0.92 -9.82 10.70
N HIS A 149 -1.13 -8.60 10.21
CA HIS A 149 -2.06 -7.64 10.80
C HIS A 149 -3.47 -8.21 10.96
N HIS A 150 -4.03 -8.78 9.89
CA HIS A 150 -5.41 -9.30 9.90
C HIS A 150 -5.53 -10.56 10.75
N ASN A 151 -4.54 -11.46 10.71
CA ASN A 151 -4.58 -12.66 11.55
C ASN A 151 -4.45 -12.31 13.03
N ILE A 152 -3.53 -11.42 13.41
CA ILE A 152 -3.39 -10.97 14.81
C ILE A 152 -4.70 -10.33 15.29
N LEU A 153 -5.25 -9.37 14.53
CA LEU A 153 -6.48 -8.69 14.91
C LEU A 153 -7.72 -9.60 14.89
N ASN A 154 -7.76 -10.63 14.06
CA ASN A 154 -8.82 -11.64 14.08
C ASN A 154 -8.96 -12.31 15.47
N PHE A 155 -7.86 -12.48 16.20
CA PHE A 155 -7.88 -13.08 17.54
C PHE A 155 -8.16 -12.06 18.65
N ILE A 156 -7.64 -10.83 18.55
CA ILE A 156 -7.68 -9.86 19.67
C ILE A 156 -8.76 -8.78 19.53
N ALA A 157 -9.11 -8.38 18.31
CA ALA A 157 -10.08 -7.32 18.03
C ALA A 157 -10.72 -7.52 16.65
N PRO A 158 -11.45 -8.62 16.42
CA PRO A 158 -11.89 -9.00 15.07
C PRO A 158 -12.77 -7.95 14.39
N GLY A 159 -13.57 -7.21 15.16
CA GLY A 159 -14.41 -6.12 14.63
C GLY A 159 -13.62 -4.92 14.08
N TRP A 160 -12.29 -4.90 14.21
CA TRP A 160 -11.43 -3.89 13.56
C TRP A 160 -11.09 -4.25 12.12
N VAL A 161 -11.24 -5.51 11.73
CA VAL A 161 -10.88 -6.01 10.41
C VAL A 161 -12.03 -6.73 9.71
N TYR A 162 -12.99 -7.30 10.43
CA TYR A 162 -14.11 -8.04 9.86
C TYR A 162 -15.44 -7.61 10.47
N PHE A 163 -16.38 -7.18 9.62
CA PHE A 163 -17.72 -6.77 10.08
C PHE A 163 -18.52 -7.92 10.71
N TYR A 164 -18.26 -9.16 10.31
CA TYR A 164 -18.88 -10.38 10.86
C TYR A 164 -18.14 -10.96 12.08
N GLY A 165 -17.10 -10.28 12.59
CA GLY A 165 -16.30 -10.77 13.72
C GLY A 165 -15.28 -11.83 13.33
N ARG A 166 -14.82 -12.62 14.33
CA ARG A 166 -13.72 -13.58 14.14
C ARG A 166 -14.11 -14.64 13.12
N ASN A 167 -13.25 -14.82 12.11
CA ASN A 167 -13.44 -15.83 11.09
C ASN A 167 -12.10 -16.41 10.65
N ASP A 168 -11.77 -17.58 11.20
CA ASP A 168 -10.48 -18.22 11.00
C ASP A 168 -10.30 -18.76 9.57
N LEU A 169 -11.39 -18.89 8.80
CA LEU A 169 -11.37 -19.35 7.41
C LEU A 169 -11.39 -18.19 6.40
N ALA A 170 -11.77 -16.97 6.81
CA ALA A 170 -11.81 -15.81 5.93
C ALA A 170 -10.43 -15.50 5.32
N SER A 171 -9.37 -15.67 6.11
CA SER A 171 -7.98 -15.49 5.66
C SER A 171 -7.59 -16.50 4.57
N LEU A 172 -8.12 -17.72 4.59
CA LEU A 172 -7.87 -18.74 3.56
C LEU A 172 -8.58 -18.40 2.25
N ALA A 173 -9.86 -18.04 2.32
CA ALA A 173 -10.65 -17.70 1.15
C ALA A 173 -10.10 -16.47 0.43
N HIS A 174 -9.75 -15.42 1.18
CA HIS A 174 -9.22 -14.19 0.62
C HIS A 174 -7.74 -14.33 0.24
N GLY A 175 -6.95 -15.06 1.04
CA GLY A 175 -5.53 -15.26 0.85
C GLY A 175 -5.17 -15.90 -0.51
N LEU A 176 -6.03 -16.78 -1.03
CA LEU A 176 -5.85 -17.36 -2.36
C LEU A 176 -5.85 -16.30 -3.47
N LEU A 177 -6.83 -15.38 -3.44
CA LEU A 177 -6.95 -14.31 -4.43
C LEU A 177 -5.80 -13.30 -4.29
N VAL A 178 -5.42 -12.97 -3.06
CA VAL A 178 -4.27 -12.09 -2.79
C VAL A 178 -2.96 -12.74 -3.28
N LEU A 179 -2.79 -14.05 -3.12
CA LEU A 179 -1.64 -14.78 -3.65
C LEU A 179 -1.61 -14.76 -5.18
N PHE A 180 -2.75 -14.96 -5.84
CA PHE A 180 -2.82 -14.85 -7.30
C PHE A 180 -2.45 -13.44 -7.78
N MET A 181 -2.99 -12.40 -7.14
CA MET A 181 -2.59 -11.02 -7.38
C MET A 181 -1.08 -10.81 -7.16
N ALA A 182 -0.48 -11.38 -6.11
CA ALA A 182 0.95 -11.31 -5.83
C ALA A 182 1.80 -11.85 -6.99
N ILE A 183 1.38 -12.99 -7.55
CA ILE A 183 2.06 -13.65 -8.66
C ILE A 183 1.96 -12.78 -9.91
N VAL A 184 0.77 -12.27 -10.23
CA VAL A 184 0.55 -11.41 -11.40
C VAL A 184 1.34 -10.11 -11.28
N THR A 185 1.26 -9.43 -10.14
CA THR A 185 1.99 -8.18 -9.90
C THR A 185 3.51 -8.39 -9.86
N THR A 186 3.99 -9.53 -9.36
CA THR A 186 5.40 -9.93 -9.47
C THR A 186 5.83 -9.99 -10.93
N LYS A 187 5.04 -10.65 -11.79
CA LYS A 187 5.35 -10.76 -13.22
C LYS A 187 5.34 -9.41 -13.93
N ILE A 188 4.41 -8.52 -13.58
CA ILE A 188 4.37 -7.14 -14.10
C ILE A 188 5.65 -6.39 -13.70
N CYS A 189 6.05 -6.44 -12.42
CA CYS A 189 7.28 -5.80 -11.95
C CYS A 189 8.53 -6.36 -12.65
N GLU A 190 8.62 -7.68 -12.78
CA GLU A 190 9.72 -8.35 -13.48
C GLU A 190 9.81 -7.92 -14.94
N GLN A 191 8.68 -7.89 -15.66
CA GLN A 191 8.61 -7.48 -17.05
C GLN A 191 9.05 -6.02 -17.22
N ASN A 192 8.52 -5.10 -16.40
CA ASN A 192 8.88 -3.68 -16.46
C ASN A 192 10.38 -3.46 -16.16
N ARG A 193 10.93 -4.20 -15.20
CA ARG A 193 12.37 -4.16 -14.90
C ARG A 193 13.22 -4.67 -16.07
N GLN A 194 12.84 -5.80 -16.68
CA GLN A 194 13.55 -6.34 -17.84
C GLN A 194 13.55 -5.38 -19.03
N LEU A 195 12.43 -4.69 -19.28
CA LEU A 195 12.34 -3.65 -20.31
C LEU A 195 13.25 -2.46 -20.00
N ALA A 196 13.34 -2.05 -18.73
CA ALA A 196 14.26 -1.00 -18.30
C ALA A 196 15.72 -1.42 -18.46
N ASP A 197 16.07 -2.65 -18.08
CA ASP A 197 17.41 -3.22 -18.28
C ASP A 197 17.80 -3.23 -19.76
N ALA A 198 16.92 -3.70 -20.63
CA ALA A 198 17.15 -3.72 -22.07
C ALA A 198 17.35 -2.31 -22.64
N SER A 199 16.50 -1.35 -22.24
CA SER A 199 16.60 0.05 -22.70
C SER A 199 17.93 0.68 -22.27
N ARG A 200 18.38 0.41 -21.05
CA ARG A 200 19.68 0.88 -20.55
C ARG A 200 20.85 0.29 -21.34
N LEU A 201 20.86 -1.02 -21.55
CA LEU A 201 21.93 -1.70 -22.29
C LEU A 201 22.04 -1.18 -23.74
N ILE A 202 20.92 -0.97 -24.41
CA ILE A 202 20.86 -0.36 -25.74
C ILE A 202 21.45 1.05 -25.72
N GLY A 203 21.04 1.88 -24.76
CA GLY A 203 21.58 3.23 -24.60
C GLY A 203 23.09 3.26 -24.34
N ASP A 204 23.59 2.36 -23.51
CA ASP A 204 25.02 2.21 -23.22
C ASP A 204 25.83 1.79 -24.46
N GLU A 205 25.27 0.91 -25.31
CA GLU A 205 25.90 0.48 -26.56
C GLU A 205 25.94 1.60 -27.60
N PHE A 206 24.82 2.32 -27.80
CA PHE A 206 24.80 3.51 -28.67
C PHE A 206 25.80 4.57 -28.20
N GLY A 207 25.86 4.82 -26.89
CA GLY A 207 26.81 5.80 -26.32
C GLY A 207 28.28 5.43 -26.52
N LYS A 208 28.62 4.14 -26.66
CA LYS A 208 29.97 3.68 -27.00
C LYS A 208 30.30 3.85 -28.49
N ASN A 209 29.33 3.64 -29.36
CA ASN A 209 29.53 3.70 -30.82
C ASN A 209 29.59 5.12 -31.38
N VAL A 210 29.14 6.13 -30.62
CA VAL A 210 29.13 7.56 -31.02
C VAL A 210 30.35 8.34 -30.46
N LYS A 211 31.14 7.72 -29.57
CA LYS A 211 32.40 8.29 -29.07
C LYS A 211 33.59 7.76 -29.86
#